data_AF-Q5EF77-F1
#
_entry.id   AF-Q5EF77-F1
#
_cell.length_a   1.000
_cell.length_b   1.000
_cell.length_c   1.000
_cell.angle_alpha   90.00
_cell.angle_beta   90.00
_cell.angle_gamma   90.00
#
_symmetry.space_group_name_H-M   'P 1'
#
loop_
_entity.id
_entity.type
_entity.pdbx_description
1 polymer ?
#
loop_
_entity_poly.entity_id
_entity_poly.type
_entity_poly.pdbx_seq_one_letter_code
_entity_poly.pdbx_strand_id
1 'polypeptide(L)'
;AHNYHPIPIVFSKAKGSSVWDPEGKKYLDFLSAYSAINQGHCHPKIMKVLAEQAQMLTLSSRAFYNDKFPVFAERITSMFGYDMVLPMNTGAEGVETALKLARKWGYMKKSIPKNEALIVSCCGCFHGRTLAAISMSCDN
;
A
#
# COMPACT_ATOMS: atom_id res chain seq x y z
N ALA A 1 9.30 -6.22 20.29
CA ALA A 1 8.15 -5.47 20.80
C ALA A 1 6.88 -6.31 20.62
N HIS A 2 5.96 -6.34 21.58
CA HIS A 2 4.72 -7.12 21.55
C HIS A 2 3.54 -6.26 21.08
N ASN A 3 3.51 -5.88 19.80
CA ASN A 3 2.50 -5.00 19.22
C ASN A 3 1.41 -5.74 18.41
N TYR A 4 1.41 -7.07 18.46
CA TYR A 4 0.40 -7.96 17.87
C TYR A 4 0.17 -9.16 18.80
N HIS A 5 -1.05 -9.69 18.76
CA HIS A 5 -1.42 -10.97 19.35
C HIS A 5 -1.98 -11.88 18.25
N PRO A 6 -1.12 -12.56 17.47
CA PRO A 6 -1.55 -13.34 16.31
C PRO A 6 -2.32 -14.60 16.72
N ILE A 7 -3.20 -15.06 15.83
CA ILE A 7 -3.82 -16.38 15.93
C ILE A 7 -2.69 -17.43 15.93
N PRO A 8 -2.73 -18.47 16.79
CA PRO A 8 -1.65 -19.44 16.94
C PRO A 8 -1.62 -20.48 15.79
N ILE A 9 -1.52 -20.00 14.55
CA ILE A 9 -1.33 -20.80 13.33
C ILE A 9 -0.07 -20.30 12.63
N VAL A 10 0.78 -21.22 12.19
CA VAL A 10 2.01 -20.90 11.45
C VAL A 10 1.78 -21.24 9.97
N PHE A 11 1.99 -20.27 9.07
CA PHE A 11 1.95 -20.55 7.62
C PHE A 11 3.35 -20.95 7.14
N SER A 12 3.49 -22.14 6.55
CA SER A 12 4.75 -22.66 5.99
C SER A 12 4.76 -22.63 4.45
N LYS A 13 3.59 -22.74 3.82
CA LYS A 13 3.41 -22.75 2.36
C LYS A 13 2.06 -22.14 2.00
N ALA A 14 1.96 -21.50 0.84
CA ALA A 14 0.71 -20.95 0.34
C ALA A 14 0.62 -21.02 -1.20
N LYS A 15 -0.60 -21.16 -1.73
CA LYS A 15 -0.90 -21.14 -3.18
C LYS A 15 -2.38 -20.82 -3.42
N GLY A 16 -2.65 -19.81 -4.23
CA GLY A 16 -4.01 -19.36 -4.48
C GLY A 16 -4.67 -18.94 -3.17
N SER A 17 -5.85 -19.47 -2.86
CA SER A 17 -6.53 -19.21 -1.58
C SER A 17 -6.11 -20.17 -0.44
N SER A 18 -5.22 -21.13 -0.70
CA SER A 18 -4.86 -22.16 0.27
C SER A 18 -3.54 -21.87 0.97
N VAL A 19 -3.47 -22.22 2.24
CA VAL A 19 -2.25 -22.15 3.08
C VAL A 19 -2.06 -23.49 3.81
N TRP A 20 -0.81 -23.80 4.17
CA TRP A 20 -0.45 -25.01 4.90
C TRP A 20 0.45 -24.63 6.09
N ASP A 21 0.31 -25.36 7.19
CA ASP A 21 1.23 -25.28 8.34
C ASP A 21 2.44 -26.23 8.18
N PRO A 22 3.45 -26.18 9.05
CA PRO A 22 4.62 -27.06 8.97
C PRO A 22 4.29 -28.55 9.06
N GLU A 23 3.20 -28.90 9.75
CA GLU A 23 2.70 -30.27 9.89
C GLU A 23 1.92 -30.74 8.64
N GLY A 24 1.71 -29.85 7.66
CA GLY A 24 1.10 -30.15 6.38
C GLY A 24 -0.43 -30.03 6.36
N LYS A 25 -1.05 -29.55 7.44
CA LYS A 25 -2.49 -29.31 7.48
C LYS A 25 -2.84 -28.07 6.66
N LYS A 26 -3.88 -28.20 5.85
CA LYS A 26 -4.33 -27.20 4.87
C LYS A 26 -5.47 -26.36 5.42
N TYR A 27 -5.44 -25.06 5.15
CA TYR A 27 -6.49 -24.10 5.48
C TYR A 27 -6.87 -23.27 4.25
N LEU A 28 -8.08 -22.72 4.28
CA LEU A 28 -8.53 -21.69 3.33
C LEU A 28 -8.30 -20.32 3.96
N ASP A 29 -7.56 -19.45 3.28
CA ASP A 29 -7.28 -18.09 3.75
C ASP A 29 -8.46 -17.16 3.44
N PHE A 30 -9.29 -16.90 4.46
CA PHE A 30 -10.39 -15.94 4.40
C PHE A 30 -9.99 -14.51 4.79
N LEU A 31 -8.74 -14.28 5.17
CA LEU A 31 -8.25 -12.94 5.53
C LEU A 31 -7.57 -12.26 4.33
N SER A 32 -6.93 -13.03 3.46
CA SER A 32 -6.20 -12.55 2.28
C SER A 32 -5.18 -11.45 2.61
N ALA A 33 -4.57 -11.55 3.79
CA ALA A 33 -3.72 -10.52 4.39
C ALA A 33 -4.34 -9.11 4.30
N TYR A 34 -5.59 -8.98 4.76
CA TYR A 34 -6.37 -7.73 4.69
C TYR A 34 -6.52 -7.23 3.24
N SER A 35 -6.91 -8.14 2.34
CA SER A 35 -7.09 -7.89 0.90
C SER A 35 -5.81 -7.52 0.12
N ALA A 36 -4.62 -7.72 0.67
CA ALA A 36 -3.37 -7.54 -0.07
C ALA A 36 -3.12 -8.63 -1.12
N ILE A 37 -3.63 -9.85 -0.87
CA ILE A 37 -3.38 -11.04 -1.70
C ILE A 37 -4.62 -11.38 -2.55
N ASN A 38 -5.27 -10.37 -3.13
CA ASN A 38 -6.49 -10.56 -3.93
C ASN A 38 -6.32 -11.48 -5.14
N GLN A 39 -5.10 -11.59 -5.68
CA GLN A 39 -4.77 -12.47 -6.80
C GLN A 39 -4.46 -13.91 -6.35
N GLY A 40 -4.47 -14.19 -5.04
CA GLY A 40 -4.04 -15.45 -4.45
C GLY A 40 -2.54 -15.53 -4.19
N HIS A 41 -2.18 -16.30 -3.18
CA HIS A 41 -0.80 -16.53 -2.75
C HIS A 41 0.04 -17.08 -3.89
N CYS A 42 1.27 -16.55 -4.03
CA CYS A 42 2.27 -17.01 -5.00
C CYS A 42 1.72 -17.11 -6.44
N HIS A 43 0.91 -16.13 -6.87
CA HIS A 43 0.35 -16.12 -8.21
C HIS A 43 1.46 -16.22 -9.28
N PRO A 44 1.43 -17.21 -10.19
CA PRO A 44 2.58 -17.56 -11.03
C PRO A 44 3.05 -16.41 -11.92
N LYS A 45 2.14 -15.60 -12.44
CA LYS A 45 2.47 -14.42 -13.26
C LYS A 45 3.22 -13.35 -12.46
N ILE A 46 2.87 -13.14 -11.18
CA ILE A 46 3.50 -12.13 -10.32
C ILE A 46 4.89 -12.62 -9.92
N MET A 47 5.00 -13.89 -9.50
CA MET A 47 6.28 -14.48 -9.10
C MET A 47 7.29 -14.50 -10.25
N LYS A 48 6.85 -14.82 -11.47
CA LYS A 48 7.70 -14.79 -12.66
C LYS A 48 8.27 -13.39 -12.91
N VAL A 49 7.41 -12.37 -12.99
CA VAL A 49 7.83 -10.98 -13.28
C VAL A 49 8.71 -10.43 -12.15
N LEU A 50 8.42 -10.77 -10.89
CA LEU A 50 9.26 -10.41 -9.75
C LEU A 50 10.67 -10.98 -9.90
N ALA A 51 10.81 -12.28 -10.17
CA ALA A 51 12.09 -12.95 -10.31
C ALA A 51 12.90 -12.43 -11.52
N GLU A 52 12.22 -12.15 -12.63
CA GLU A 52 12.83 -11.57 -13.83
C GLU A 52 13.37 -10.16 -13.56
N GLN A 53 12.55 -9.26 -12.98
CA GLN A 53 12.98 -7.89 -12.70
C GLN A 53 14.07 -7.83 -11.63
N ALA A 54 14.00 -8.68 -10.60
CA ALA A 54 14.99 -8.72 -9.53
C ALA A 54 16.40 -9.08 -10.02
N GLN A 55 16.51 -9.87 -11.10
CA GLN A 55 17.77 -10.20 -11.75
C GLN A 55 18.29 -9.11 -12.69
N MET A 56 17.46 -8.10 -13.01
CA MET A 56 17.83 -7.01 -13.92
C MET A 56 18.16 -5.71 -13.17
N LEU A 57 17.20 -5.19 -12.38
CA LEU A 57 17.35 -3.95 -11.63
C LEU A 57 16.25 -3.84 -10.57
N THR A 58 16.63 -3.65 -9.30
CA THR A 58 15.69 -3.52 -8.18
C THR A 58 15.45 -2.09 -7.74
N LEU A 59 16.49 -1.24 -7.72
CA LEU A 59 16.41 0.12 -7.19
C LEU A 59 17.39 1.07 -7.88
N SER A 60 16.86 2.14 -8.48
CA SER A 60 17.65 3.21 -9.10
C SER A 60 17.69 4.50 -8.28
N SER A 61 17.05 4.55 -7.11
CA SER A 61 16.57 5.81 -6.50
C SER A 61 15.69 6.64 -7.47
N ARG A 62 15.22 7.80 -7.01
CA ARG A 62 14.51 8.77 -7.85
C ARG A 62 15.44 9.77 -8.54
N ALA A 63 16.75 9.72 -8.27
CA ALA A 63 17.75 10.56 -8.92
C ALA A 63 18.02 10.11 -10.37
N PHE A 64 17.76 8.85 -10.69
CA PHE A 64 17.88 8.29 -12.03
C PHE A 64 16.52 7.78 -12.53
N TYR A 65 16.30 7.87 -13.83
CA TYR A 65 15.18 7.18 -14.47
C TYR A 65 15.43 5.68 -14.49
N ASN A 66 14.34 4.91 -14.44
CA ASN A 66 14.34 3.49 -14.79
C ASN A 66 13.28 3.24 -15.85
N ASP A 67 13.44 2.15 -16.59
CA ASP A 67 12.60 1.79 -17.73
C ASP A 67 11.21 1.27 -17.34
N LYS A 68 10.99 0.86 -16.08
CA LYS A 68 9.72 0.31 -15.62
C LYS A 68 8.72 1.35 -15.13
N PHE A 69 9.19 2.45 -14.53
CA PHE A 69 8.33 3.50 -14.02
C PHE A 69 7.40 4.12 -15.07
N PRO A 70 7.85 4.54 -16.28
CA PRO A 70 6.93 5.15 -17.26
C PRO A 70 5.83 4.19 -17.71
N VAL A 71 6.15 2.90 -17.92
CA VAL A 71 5.16 1.86 -18.28
C VAL A 71 4.15 1.65 -17.16
N PHE A 72 4.59 1.62 -15.90
CA PHE A 72 3.70 1.56 -14.74
C PHE A 72 2.80 2.80 -14.66
N ALA A 73 3.39 3.99 -14.82
CA ALA A 73 2.69 5.26 -14.71
C ALA A 73 1.60 5.39 -15.77
N GLU A 74 1.90 5.13 -17.04
CA GLU A 74 0.92 5.16 -18.14
C GLU A 74 -0.23 4.16 -17.90
N ARG A 75 0.10 2.93 -17.47
CA ARG A 75 -0.92 1.90 -17.24
C ARG A 75 -1.89 2.30 -16.13
N ILE A 76 -1.39 2.81 -15.01
CA ILE A 76 -2.22 3.12 -13.85
C ILE A 76 -3.07 4.37 -14.08
N THR A 77 -2.50 5.40 -14.73
CA THR A 77 -3.23 6.62 -15.09
C THR A 77 -4.33 6.33 -16.09
N SER A 78 -4.04 5.56 -17.14
CA SER A 78 -5.03 5.16 -18.15
C SER A 78 -6.14 4.29 -17.58
N MET A 79 -5.82 3.39 -16.65
CA MET A 79 -6.80 2.49 -16.02
C MET A 79 -7.80 3.24 -15.13
N PHE A 80 -7.35 4.26 -14.41
CA PHE A 80 -8.17 4.98 -13.43
C PHE A 80 -8.63 6.38 -13.89
N GLY A 81 -8.19 6.85 -15.06
CA GLY A 81 -8.58 8.15 -15.61
C GLY A 81 -7.97 9.36 -14.91
N TYR A 82 -6.72 9.26 -14.46
CA TYR A 82 -5.98 10.36 -13.82
C TYR A 82 -4.85 10.87 -14.71
N ASP A 83 -4.46 12.14 -14.59
CA ASP A 83 -3.35 12.70 -15.38
C ASP A 83 -1.96 12.27 -14.88
N MET A 84 -1.82 12.00 -13.57
CA MET A 84 -0.54 11.73 -12.93
C MET A 84 -0.66 10.68 -11.82
N VAL A 85 0.46 10.00 -11.54
CA VAL A 85 0.61 9.10 -10.39
C VAL A 85 1.86 9.47 -9.58
N LEU A 86 1.77 9.32 -8.25
CA LEU A 86 2.89 9.46 -7.33
C LEU A 86 3.00 8.18 -6.48
N PRO A 87 3.88 7.23 -6.83
CA PRO A 87 3.99 5.96 -6.11
C PRO A 87 4.62 6.14 -4.73
N MET A 88 4.13 5.34 -3.78
CA MET A 88 4.65 5.17 -2.41
C MET A 88 4.77 3.67 -2.10
N ASN A 89 5.31 3.32 -0.93
CA ASN A 89 5.57 1.92 -0.58
C ASN A 89 4.45 1.33 0.30
N THR A 90 3.97 2.11 1.27
CA THR A 90 2.92 1.67 2.20
C THR A 90 1.61 2.44 2.00
N GLY A 91 0.50 1.88 2.50
CA GLY A 91 -0.77 2.60 2.55
C GLY A 91 -0.71 3.90 3.36
N ALA A 92 0.05 3.91 4.47
CA ALA A 92 0.21 5.10 5.31
C ALA A 92 0.93 6.24 4.57
N GLU A 93 2.02 5.93 3.85
CA GLU A 93 2.72 6.92 3.01
C GLU A 93 1.82 7.47 1.89
N GLY A 94 0.97 6.62 1.31
CA GLY A 94 -0.05 7.03 0.35
C GLY A 94 -1.02 8.05 0.94
N VAL A 95 -1.55 7.77 2.14
CA VAL A 95 -2.44 8.70 2.85
C VAL A 95 -1.71 9.99 3.22
N GLU A 96 -0.53 9.92 3.84
CA GLU A 96 0.20 11.14 4.21
C GLU A 96 0.53 12.03 3.00
N THR A 97 0.85 11.41 1.87
CA THR A 97 1.07 12.12 0.61
C THR A 97 -0.21 12.82 0.14
N ALA A 98 -1.37 12.16 0.25
CA ALA A 98 -2.66 12.77 -0.05
C ALA A 98 -2.97 13.96 0.89
N LEU A 99 -2.70 13.83 2.19
CA LEU A 99 -2.85 14.93 3.15
C LEU A 99 -1.98 16.14 2.78
N LYS A 100 -0.72 15.88 2.44
CA LYS A 100 0.24 16.92 2.02
C LYS A 100 -0.21 17.60 0.72
N LEU A 101 -0.67 16.82 -0.26
CA LEU A 101 -1.17 17.33 -1.53
C LEU A 101 -2.41 18.21 -1.32
N ALA A 102 -3.38 17.73 -0.54
CA ALA A 102 -4.61 18.46 -0.23
C ALA A 102 -4.33 19.79 0.48
N ARG A 103 -3.47 19.80 1.51
CA ARG A 103 -3.09 21.05 2.22
C ARG A 103 -2.33 22.01 1.29
N LYS A 104 -1.35 21.52 0.52
CA LYS A 104 -0.59 22.35 -0.43
C LYS A 104 -1.52 22.98 -1.48
N TRP A 105 -2.45 22.21 -2.03
CA TRP A 105 -3.47 22.71 -2.95
C TRP A 105 -4.38 23.75 -2.26
N GLY A 106 -4.82 23.47 -1.03
CA GLY A 106 -5.65 24.37 -0.23
C GLY A 106 -5.01 25.75 -0.08
N TYR A 107 -3.71 25.81 0.18
CA TYR A 107 -2.98 27.07 0.30
C TYR A 107 -2.73 27.74 -1.07
N MET A 108 -2.27 27.00 -2.07
CA MET A 108 -1.81 27.60 -3.34
C MET A 108 -2.92 27.88 -4.35
N LYS A 109 -4.03 27.13 -4.31
CA LYS A 109 -5.08 27.16 -5.32
C LYS A 109 -6.43 27.59 -4.76
N LYS A 110 -6.76 27.14 -3.55
CA LYS A 110 -7.99 27.57 -2.85
C LYS A 110 -7.78 28.81 -1.99
N SER A 111 -6.53 29.26 -1.80
CA SER A 111 -6.18 30.44 -1.01
C SER A 111 -6.63 30.38 0.46
N ILE A 112 -6.66 29.19 1.06
CA ILE A 112 -6.84 29.05 2.51
C ILE A 112 -5.66 29.73 3.22
N PRO A 113 -5.87 30.48 4.31
CA PRO A 113 -4.77 31.08 5.06
C PRO A 113 -3.77 30.03 5.57
N LYS A 114 -2.51 30.45 5.71
CA LYS A 114 -1.43 29.56 6.13
C LYS A 114 -1.77 28.94 7.49
N ASN A 115 -1.58 27.62 7.60
CA ASN A 115 -1.87 26.82 8.80
C ASN A 115 -3.35 26.68 9.18
N GLU A 116 -4.29 27.19 8.37
CA GLU A 116 -5.73 27.09 8.64
C GLU A 116 -6.43 26.00 7.83
N ALA A 117 -5.69 25.21 7.02
CA ALA A 117 -6.28 24.10 6.28
C ALA A 117 -6.67 22.96 7.21
N LEU A 118 -7.96 22.63 7.22
CA LEU A 118 -8.55 21.50 7.94
C LEU A 118 -8.71 20.29 7.02
N ILE A 119 -8.44 19.11 7.55
CA ILE A 119 -8.76 17.82 6.93
C ILE A 119 -9.82 17.14 7.79
N VAL A 120 -10.93 16.75 7.16
CA VAL A 120 -12.03 16.04 7.84
C VAL A 120 -11.79 14.53 7.71
N SER A 121 -11.84 13.82 8.84
CA SER A 121 -11.80 12.35 8.93
C SER A 121 -13.08 11.84 9.62
N CYS A 122 -13.34 10.54 9.52
CA CYS A 122 -14.48 9.90 10.16
C CYS A 122 -14.05 9.08 11.38
N CYS A 123 -14.86 9.09 12.44
CA CYS A 123 -14.66 8.18 13.57
C CYS A 123 -14.69 6.71 13.10
N GLY A 124 -13.79 5.88 13.62
CA GLY A 124 -13.60 4.48 13.20
C GLY A 124 -12.80 4.30 11.90
N CYS A 125 -12.17 5.35 11.38
CA CYS A 125 -11.30 5.22 10.22
C CYS A 125 -9.98 4.49 10.55
N PHE A 126 -9.41 3.79 9.57
CA PHE A 126 -8.05 3.27 9.64
C PHE A 126 -7.24 3.72 8.43
N HIS A 127 -6.24 4.57 8.67
CA HIS A 127 -5.42 5.18 7.63
C HIS A 127 -3.91 4.88 7.77
N GLY A 128 -3.56 3.99 8.70
CA GLY A 128 -2.18 3.63 8.99
C GLY A 128 -1.76 3.97 10.42
N ARG A 129 -0.47 3.83 10.70
CA ARG A 129 0.12 3.95 12.05
C ARG A 129 1.18 5.04 12.17
N THR A 130 1.31 5.91 11.16
CA THR A 130 2.19 7.08 11.22
C THR A 130 1.53 8.21 12.01
N LEU A 131 2.31 9.20 12.47
CA LEU A 131 1.82 10.25 13.37
C LEU A 131 0.61 11.00 12.80
N ALA A 132 0.62 11.35 11.51
CA ALA A 132 -0.50 12.03 10.88
C ALA A 132 -1.73 11.11 10.75
N ALA A 133 -1.52 9.84 10.43
CA ALA A 133 -2.61 8.86 10.30
C ALA A 133 -3.30 8.59 11.64
N ILE A 134 -2.54 8.38 12.73
CA ILE A 134 -3.13 8.13 14.06
C ILE A 134 -3.81 9.37 14.63
N SER A 135 -3.34 10.57 14.27
CA SER A 135 -3.99 11.83 14.67
C SER A 135 -5.39 12.01 14.05
N MET A 136 -5.73 11.22 13.02
CA MET A 136 -7.07 11.20 12.41
C MET A 136 -7.97 10.11 12.99
N SER A 137 -7.44 9.19 13.82
CA SER A 137 -8.22 8.13 14.46
C SER A 137 -8.92 8.66 15.72
N CYS A 138 -10.03 8.01 16.07
CA CYS A 138 -10.73 8.20 17.34
C CYS A 138 -10.69 6.93 18.22
N ASP A 139 -9.87 5.95 17.85
CA ASP A 139 -9.70 4.73 18.63
C ASP A 139 -8.91 5.05 19.90
N ASN A 140 -9.46 4.66 21.06
CA ASN A 140 -8.82 4.84 22.38
C ASN A 140 -7.96 3.64 22.75
#